data_AF-A0A937S4S5-F1
#
_entry.id   AF-A0A937S4S5-F1
#
_cell.length_a   1.000
_cell.length_b   1.000
_cell.length_c   1.000
_cell.angle_alpha   90.00
_cell.angle_beta   90.00
_cell.angle_gamma   90.00
#
_symmetry.space_group_name_H-M   'P 1'
#
loop_
_entity.id
_entity.type
_entity.pdbx_description
1 polymer ?
#
loop_
_entity_poly.entity_id
_entity_poly.type
_entity_poly.pdbx_seq_one_letter_code
_entity_poly.pdbx_strand_id
1 'polypeptide(L)'
;MPQPFHLCPDLGELHAYERLNYVLGQVLGVKDFQQEQVYFLHKARLHNRSLHGYGTVWGLEVSTNGTGEKLEIQVLPGFAIDTQGREVLVDALQCANLNTWLAAAIAQGSPTANRDTLTPIAGPGSSLAVYVTLCYHPCQTGAQPILGNPCRTDSGQEGVIQYTRIRDDFELKLLAKPPRQIEEDQVRAIGDLFAKIEIDATPSARLSDAATATLVQTLRDRLDDPARIPGLSALRIPAVQARDLLRELLRYWITTTRPTLDKLQNPVLKLLEKIRIDDTIATPPTEAEIATQVALFTAALDAYVQTNQLTAIEAISPVTVPGAIATRYRRTILQYWSSKPEANQTSEDQCILLATVQFALTADGTVDEIPPNPIEVVNLQRPYLLHTRLLQELLLQGILQGPGGVGPQGPAGPTGAPGTPGAPGTGTPGTPGTPGTPGTPGTPGTGLDQLILRPIDLVLFSDRQSPPVFPRDIDPTLPLAVPGTVNGYPAVVFNRGRGVAAFSTLRPTSLPPGQSPLLHLYCTARGGVVSWSITWRWLRSLNPGELVRLDAALTSTDFATDEMPRMELDRFHLHRSEPLKLEVNADQLDYLMVYLVPKAELNGGEREQLYLLMAELRWEV
;
A
#
# COMPACT_ATOMS: atom_id res chain seq x y z
N MET A 1 26.98 20.60 38.52
CA MET A 1 25.78 20.94 37.72
C MET A 1 26.04 20.44 36.31
N PRO A 2 25.21 19.56 35.75
CA PRO A 2 25.40 19.08 34.39
C PRO A 2 25.08 20.23 33.43
N GLN A 3 26.07 20.67 32.65
CA GLN A 3 25.81 21.58 31.54
C GLN A 3 25.06 20.79 30.45
N PRO A 4 23.93 21.29 29.93
CA PRO A 4 23.30 20.68 28.77
C PRO A 4 24.22 20.88 27.56
N PHE A 5 24.58 19.75 26.93
CA PHE A 5 25.31 19.70 25.68
C PHE A 5 24.43 20.26 24.55
N HIS A 6 24.55 21.57 24.28
CA HIS A 6 24.17 22.13 22.99
C HIS A 6 25.39 22.85 22.44
N LEU A 7 26.22 22.09 21.71
CA LEU A 7 27.14 22.66 20.75
C LEU A 7 26.27 23.10 19.56
N CYS A 8 25.98 24.40 19.46
CA CYS A 8 25.52 24.97 18.21
C CYS A 8 26.65 24.80 17.18
N PRO A 9 26.39 24.27 15.97
CA PRO A 9 27.37 24.28 14.90
C PRO A 9 27.73 25.73 14.53
N ASP A 10 28.92 25.94 13.96
CA ASP A 10 29.44 27.25 13.60
C ASP A 10 28.48 28.02 12.67
N LEU A 11 28.27 29.30 12.97
CA LEU A 11 27.33 30.27 12.34
C LEU A 11 27.71 30.69 10.90
N GLY A 12 28.26 29.78 10.09
CA GLY A 12 28.72 30.06 8.73
C GLY A 12 27.72 29.70 7.61
N GLU A 13 26.85 28.73 7.86
CA GLU A 13 25.99 28.06 6.85
C GLU A 13 24.50 28.10 7.22
N LEU A 14 23.64 27.95 6.21
CA LEU A 14 22.18 27.93 6.38
C LEU A 14 21.76 26.70 7.20
N HIS A 15 20.88 26.88 8.19
CA HIS A 15 20.52 25.81 9.12
C HIS A 15 19.06 25.38 8.98
N ALA A 16 18.80 24.09 8.69
CA ALA A 16 17.48 23.56 8.37
C ALA A 16 16.39 23.70 9.46
N TYR A 17 16.81 23.92 10.71
CA TYR A 17 15.92 24.10 11.87
C TYR A 17 15.90 25.54 12.42
N GLU A 18 16.57 26.46 11.74
CA GLU A 18 16.62 27.86 12.13
C GLU A 18 15.63 28.67 11.29
N ARG A 19 14.73 29.39 11.96
CA ARG A 19 13.77 30.29 11.31
C ARG A 19 14.13 31.73 11.63
N LEU A 20 14.09 32.57 10.60
CA LEU A 20 14.31 34.00 10.74
C LEU A 20 13.26 34.65 11.67
N ASN A 21 13.73 35.46 12.62
CA ASN A 21 12.88 36.27 13.49
C ASN A 21 13.00 37.74 13.08
N TYR A 22 11.95 38.28 12.45
CA TYR A 22 11.94 39.66 11.97
C TYR A 22 11.82 40.66 13.12
N VAL A 23 12.80 41.54 13.27
CA VAL A 23 12.80 42.63 14.25
C VAL A 23 12.77 43.98 13.55
N LEU A 24 12.06 44.95 14.14
CA LEU A 24 11.99 46.31 13.59
C LEU A 24 13.39 46.93 13.48
N GLY A 25 13.73 47.46 12.30
CA GLY A 25 15.03 48.06 12.02
C GLY A 25 16.11 47.06 11.54
N GLN A 26 15.78 45.77 11.42
CA GLN A 26 16.68 44.76 10.86
C GLN A 26 16.89 44.96 9.36
N VAL A 27 18.15 44.89 8.91
CA VAL A 27 18.52 44.86 7.50
C VAL A 27 18.54 43.40 7.04
N LEU A 28 17.81 43.08 5.97
CA LEU A 28 17.72 41.73 5.40
C LEU A 28 18.63 41.60 4.17
N GLY A 29 19.43 40.54 4.13
CA GLY A 29 20.29 40.18 3.00
C GLY A 29 19.87 38.87 2.34
N VAL A 30 20.61 38.48 1.29
CA VAL A 30 20.36 37.24 0.53
C VAL A 30 20.36 36.00 1.44
N LYS A 31 21.29 35.93 2.40
CA LYS A 31 21.38 34.82 3.35
C LYS A 31 20.12 34.67 4.21
N ASP A 32 19.49 35.76 4.62
CA ASP A 32 18.27 35.74 5.44
C ASP A 32 17.10 35.12 4.68
N PHE A 33 16.93 35.48 3.40
CA PHE A 33 15.89 34.90 2.53
C PHE A 33 16.18 33.45 2.15
N GLN A 34 17.46 33.10 1.96
CA GLN A 34 17.86 31.71 1.75
C GLN A 34 17.59 30.86 3.00
N GLN A 35 17.87 31.41 4.19
CA GLN A 35 17.62 30.75 5.48
C GLN A 35 16.13 30.48 5.67
N GLU A 36 15.27 31.46 5.35
CA GLU A 36 13.83 31.28 5.40
C GLU A 36 13.35 30.16 4.44
N GLN A 37 13.84 30.15 3.20
CA GLN A 37 13.50 29.09 2.23
C GLN A 37 13.96 27.71 2.70
N VAL A 38 15.20 27.60 3.18
CA VAL A 38 15.77 26.34 3.69
C VAL A 38 14.92 25.78 4.83
N TYR A 39 14.47 26.62 5.77
CA TYR A 39 13.61 26.20 6.86
C TYR A 39 12.29 25.58 6.35
N PHE A 40 11.56 26.27 5.47
CA PHE A 40 10.26 25.79 5.00
C PHE A 40 10.38 24.56 4.08
N LEU A 41 11.35 24.56 3.18
CA LEU A 41 11.64 23.40 2.32
C LEU A 41 11.99 22.18 3.17
N HIS A 42 12.83 22.35 4.21
CA HIS A 42 13.15 21.27 5.13
C HIS A 42 11.93 20.75 5.87
N LYS A 43 11.07 21.64 6.39
CA LYS A 43 9.83 21.24 7.07
C LYS A 43 8.89 20.44 6.17
N ALA A 44 8.72 20.84 4.91
CA ALA A 44 7.90 20.13 3.93
C ALA A 44 8.48 18.75 3.60
N ARG A 45 9.78 18.69 3.27
CA ARG A 45 10.51 17.44 3.01
C ARG A 45 10.44 16.48 4.18
N LEU A 46 10.67 16.99 5.39
CA LEU A 46 10.58 16.21 6.62
C LEU A 46 9.18 15.66 6.84
N HIS A 47 8.12 16.44 6.57
CA HIS A 47 6.73 15.98 6.67
C HIS A 47 6.46 14.80 5.72
N ASN A 48 6.79 14.98 4.44
CA ASN A 48 6.65 13.96 3.40
C ASN A 48 7.42 12.69 3.77
N ARG A 49 8.73 12.81 4.01
CA ARG A 49 9.60 11.67 4.30
C ARG A 49 9.26 10.98 5.63
N SER A 50 8.93 11.74 6.68
CA SER A 50 8.76 11.16 8.02
C SER A 50 7.42 10.45 8.20
N LEU A 51 6.35 10.94 7.58
CA LEU A 51 5.00 10.42 7.80
C LEU A 51 4.51 9.54 6.65
N HIS A 52 4.90 9.87 5.42
CA HIS A 52 4.41 9.17 4.23
C HIS A 52 5.49 8.26 3.66
N GLY A 53 6.77 8.65 3.72
CA GLY A 53 7.87 7.92 3.11
C GLY A 53 8.18 8.51 1.73
N TYR A 54 8.38 7.65 0.74
CA TYR A 54 8.67 8.05 -0.64
C TYR A 54 8.03 7.08 -1.63
N GLY A 55 7.88 7.50 -2.87
CA GLY A 55 7.36 6.68 -3.96
C GLY A 55 6.39 7.44 -4.86
N THR A 56 5.73 6.68 -5.74
CA THR A 56 4.72 7.22 -6.66
C THR A 56 3.42 7.48 -5.91
N VAL A 57 2.87 8.69 -6.06
CA VAL A 57 1.58 9.08 -5.47
C VAL A 57 0.44 8.84 -6.46
N TRP A 58 0.62 9.26 -7.73
CA TRP A 58 -0.32 9.03 -8.82
C TRP A 58 0.38 9.14 -10.19
N GLY A 59 -0.19 8.52 -11.23
CA GLY A 59 0.34 8.56 -12.60
C GLY A 59 1.69 7.84 -12.76
N LEU A 60 2.57 8.39 -13.59
CA LEU A 60 3.92 7.87 -13.84
C LEU A 60 3.93 6.42 -14.36
N GLU A 61 2.89 6.02 -15.10
CA GLU A 61 2.84 4.72 -15.75
C GLU A 61 3.97 4.61 -16.77
N VAL A 62 4.66 3.46 -16.76
CA VAL A 62 5.71 3.15 -17.73
C VAL A 62 5.15 2.13 -18.72
N SER A 63 5.28 2.44 -20.00
CA SER A 63 4.89 1.54 -21.09
C SER A 63 5.96 1.55 -22.18
N THR A 64 5.88 0.63 -23.11
CA THR A 64 6.71 0.63 -24.32
C THR A 64 5.84 0.85 -25.55
N ASN A 65 6.37 1.57 -26.54
CA ASN A 65 5.70 1.84 -27.80
C ASN A 65 6.72 1.80 -28.96
N GLY A 66 6.25 1.51 -30.17
CA GLY A 66 7.10 1.35 -31.34
C GLY A 66 7.81 0.00 -31.39
N THR A 67 8.59 -0.20 -32.46
CA THR A 67 9.36 -1.43 -32.73
C THR A 67 10.70 -1.09 -33.38
N GLY A 68 11.68 -1.99 -33.23
CA GLY A 68 13.00 -1.88 -33.83
C GLY A 68 13.74 -0.59 -33.42
N GLU A 69 14.27 0.16 -34.38
CA GLU A 69 15.00 1.40 -34.10
C GLU A 69 14.16 2.49 -33.40
N LYS A 70 12.83 2.41 -33.42
CA LYS A 70 11.92 3.37 -32.76
C LYS A 70 11.31 2.84 -31.47
N LEU A 71 11.90 1.81 -30.87
CA LEU A 71 11.44 1.30 -29.58
C LEU A 71 11.61 2.36 -28.48
N GLU A 72 10.49 2.91 -28.03
CA GLU A 72 10.39 3.98 -27.04
C GLU A 72 9.86 3.43 -25.71
N ILE A 73 10.60 3.72 -24.64
CA ILE A 73 10.07 3.67 -23.28
C ILE A 73 9.33 4.99 -23.04
N GLN A 74 8.08 4.88 -22.62
CA GLN A 74 7.18 5.99 -22.37
C GLN A 74 6.88 6.09 -20.87
N VAL A 75 6.94 7.30 -20.33
CA VAL A 75 6.52 7.61 -18.95
C VAL A 75 5.42 8.66 -18.99
N LEU A 76 4.22 8.28 -18.56
CA LEU A 76 3.08 9.19 -18.51
C LEU A 76 3.22 10.25 -17.39
N PRO A 77 2.53 11.39 -17.51
CA PRO A 77 2.49 12.41 -16.47
C PRO A 77 2.11 11.83 -15.10
N GLY A 78 2.64 12.43 -14.03
CA GLY A 78 2.44 11.91 -12.70
C GLY A 78 3.21 12.65 -11.61
N PHE A 79 3.00 12.23 -10.37
CA PHE A 79 3.59 12.86 -9.20
C PHE A 79 4.19 11.83 -8.24
N ALA A 80 5.35 12.17 -7.70
CA ALA A 80 6.08 11.35 -6.76
C ALA A 80 6.72 12.17 -5.65
N ILE A 81 7.06 11.47 -4.58
CA ILE A 81 7.94 11.96 -3.52
C ILE A 81 9.22 11.14 -3.57
N ASP A 82 10.37 11.81 -3.61
CA ASP A 82 11.66 11.14 -3.69
C ASP A 82 12.22 10.72 -2.31
N THR A 83 13.43 10.16 -2.29
CA THR A 83 14.00 9.64 -1.05
C THR A 83 14.34 10.71 0.00
N GLN A 84 14.35 11.99 -0.38
CA GLN A 84 14.56 13.12 0.53
C GLN A 84 13.26 13.84 0.90
N GLY A 85 12.11 13.34 0.45
CA GLY A 85 10.82 13.98 0.67
C GLY A 85 10.54 15.15 -0.29
N ARG A 86 11.33 15.30 -1.35
CA ARG A 86 11.09 16.32 -2.39
C ARG A 86 9.97 15.86 -3.30
N GLU A 87 9.19 16.82 -3.73
CA GLU A 87 8.08 16.64 -4.65
C GLU A 87 8.63 16.64 -6.08
N VAL A 88 8.21 15.66 -6.89
CA VAL A 88 8.66 15.51 -8.28
C VAL A 88 7.44 15.36 -9.17
N LEU A 89 7.22 16.34 -10.04
CA LEU A 89 6.10 16.38 -10.97
C LEU A 89 6.60 16.16 -12.40
N VAL A 90 6.06 15.16 -13.07
CA VAL A 90 6.20 14.95 -14.51
C VAL A 90 4.92 15.47 -15.16
N ASP A 91 4.99 16.59 -15.86
CA ASP A 91 3.83 17.32 -16.37
C ASP A 91 3.40 16.90 -17.79
N ALA A 92 4.29 16.24 -18.53
CA ALA A 92 4.06 15.77 -19.89
C ALA A 92 4.61 14.36 -20.12
N LEU A 93 4.07 13.67 -21.13
CA LEU A 93 4.58 12.37 -21.59
C LEU A 93 6.06 12.49 -21.96
N GLN A 94 6.88 11.60 -21.39
CA GLN A 94 8.31 11.50 -21.68
C GLN A 94 8.60 10.25 -22.49
N CYS A 95 9.45 10.36 -23.50
CA CYS A 95 9.87 9.25 -24.35
C CYS A 95 11.39 9.11 -24.33
N ALA A 96 11.88 7.88 -24.23
CA ALA A 96 13.30 7.55 -24.36
C ALA A 96 13.47 6.38 -25.33
N ASN A 97 14.36 6.52 -26.32
CA ASN A 97 14.66 5.45 -27.25
C ASN A 97 15.62 4.44 -26.61
N LEU A 98 15.16 3.20 -26.41
CA LEU A 98 15.92 2.18 -25.70
C LEU A 98 17.16 1.73 -26.48
N ASN A 99 17.03 1.47 -27.77
CA ASN A 99 18.15 1.02 -28.61
C ASN A 99 19.26 2.09 -28.71
N THR A 100 18.89 3.37 -28.78
CA THR A 100 19.84 4.49 -28.75
C THR A 100 20.59 4.55 -27.42
N TRP A 101 19.88 4.37 -26.31
CA TRP A 101 20.51 4.33 -24.99
C TRP A 101 21.45 3.13 -24.83
N LEU A 102 21.06 1.94 -25.30
CA LEU A 102 21.88 0.72 -25.25
C LEU A 102 23.21 0.87 -26.02
N ALA A 103 23.17 1.55 -27.16
CA ALA A 103 24.35 1.85 -27.99
C ALA A 103 25.21 3.00 -27.46
N ALA A 104 24.66 3.88 -26.60
CA ALA A 104 25.38 5.02 -26.06
C ALA A 104 26.48 4.59 -25.08
N ALA A 105 27.57 5.35 -25.04
CA ALA A 105 28.64 5.18 -24.07
C ALA A 105 28.23 5.65 -22.67
N ILE A 106 28.71 4.96 -21.63
CA ILE A 106 28.38 5.20 -20.20
C ILE A 106 28.74 6.64 -19.76
N ALA A 107 29.76 7.23 -20.37
CA ALA A 107 30.16 8.63 -20.20
C ALA A 107 30.84 9.12 -21.48
N GLN A 108 30.80 10.42 -21.76
CA GLN A 108 31.54 11.03 -22.85
C GLN A 108 33.06 10.76 -22.65
N GLY A 109 33.61 9.78 -23.37
CA GLY A 109 35.02 9.36 -23.25
C GLY A 109 35.26 7.91 -22.77
N SER A 110 34.23 7.16 -22.38
CA SER A 110 34.33 5.71 -22.15
C SER A 110 33.96 4.94 -23.44
N PRO A 111 34.76 3.98 -23.92
CA PRO A 111 34.43 3.21 -25.12
C PRO A 111 33.37 2.12 -24.88
N THR A 112 32.96 1.89 -23.63
CA THR A 112 32.01 0.81 -23.29
C THR A 112 30.57 1.30 -23.45
N ALA A 113 29.77 0.56 -24.24
CA ALA A 113 28.36 0.85 -24.44
C ALA A 113 27.53 0.42 -23.22
N ASN A 114 26.39 1.07 -22.97
CA ASN A 114 25.53 0.75 -21.83
C ASN A 114 25.09 -0.72 -21.81
N ARG A 115 24.82 -1.31 -22.99
CA ARG A 115 24.44 -2.73 -23.11
C ARG A 115 25.47 -3.69 -22.50
N ASP A 116 26.75 -3.35 -22.57
CA ASP A 116 27.84 -4.21 -22.10
C ASP A 116 27.97 -4.19 -20.57
N THR A 117 27.26 -3.26 -19.90
CA THR A 117 27.20 -3.17 -18.44
C THR A 117 26.02 -3.92 -17.84
N LEU A 118 25.08 -4.37 -18.67
CA LEU A 118 23.88 -5.08 -18.22
C LEU A 118 24.25 -6.49 -17.78
N THR A 119 23.70 -6.89 -16.64
CA THR A 119 23.82 -8.26 -16.15
C THR A 119 22.53 -9.03 -16.40
N PRO A 120 22.59 -10.28 -16.90
CA PRO A 120 21.41 -11.11 -17.05
C PRO A 120 20.64 -11.29 -15.74
N ILE A 121 19.31 -11.29 -15.83
CA ILE A 121 18.42 -11.55 -14.71
C ILE A 121 18.18 -13.07 -14.62
N ALA A 122 17.97 -13.60 -13.41
CA ALA A 122 17.59 -14.98 -13.22
C ALA A 122 16.17 -15.25 -13.79
N GLY A 123 16.08 -16.11 -14.80
CA GLY A 123 14.82 -16.52 -15.45
C GLY A 123 15.07 -17.50 -16.61
N PRO A 124 14.02 -18.13 -17.17
CA PRO A 124 14.15 -18.94 -18.38
C PRO A 124 14.45 -18.02 -19.59
N GLY A 125 15.67 -18.12 -20.13
CA GLY A 125 16.19 -17.23 -21.18
C GLY A 125 17.12 -16.15 -20.61
N SER A 126 18.14 -15.75 -21.38
CA SER A 126 19.12 -14.74 -21.00
C SER A 126 18.55 -13.32 -21.11
N SER A 127 17.51 -13.01 -20.34
CA SER A 127 16.86 -11.70 -20.31
C SER A 127 17.71 -10.66 -19.57
N LEU A 128 17.72 -9.43 -20.06
CA LEU A 128 18.36 -8.26 -19.46
C LEU A 128 17.30 -7.33 -18.86
N ALA A 129 17.69 -6.53 -17.87
CA ALA A 129 16.84 -5.49 -17.29
C ALA A 129 17.46 -4.11 -17.44
N VAL A 130 16.62 -3.13 -17.71
CA VAL A 130 16.90 -1.72 -17.51
C VAL A 130 15.91 -1.15 -16.49
N TYR A 131 16.40 -0.30 -15.60
CA TYR A 131 15.59 0.29 -14.54
C TYR A 131 15.27 1.74 -14.89
N VAL A 132 13.97 2.06 -14.99
CA VAL A 132 13.48 3.41 -15.22
C VAL A 132 13.35 4.11 -13.88
N THR A 133 14.13 5.16 -13.67
CA THR A 133 14.17 5.90 -12.40
C THR A 133 13.85 7.38 -12.57
N LEU A 134 13.25 7.97 -11.55
CA LEU A 134 12.86 9.37 -11.50
C LEU A 134 13.61 10.08 -10.37
N CYS A 135 14.30 11.17 -10.70
CA CYS A 135 15.09 11.97 -9.77
C CYS A 135 14.57 13.41 -9.76
N TYR A 136 14.60 14.07 -8.60
CA TYR A 136 14.43 15.52 -8.54
C TYR A 136 15.63 16.23 -9.16
N HIS A 137 15.40 17.26 -9.96
CA HIS A 137 16.45 18.07 -10.57
C HIS A 137 16.12 19.58 -10.45
N PRO A 138 16.94 20.40 -9.79
CA PRO A 138 16.71 21.84 -9.75
C PRO A 138 17.30 22.52 -11.00
N CYS A 139 16.44 23.14 -11.81
CA CYS A 139 16.85 23.92 -12.97
C CYS A 139 17.02 25.40 -12.64
N GLN A 140 18.18 25.97 -12.92
CA GLN A 140 18.39 27.41 -12.85
C GLN A 140 17.68 28.10 -14.03
N THR A 141 16.84 29.09 -13.74
CA THR A 141 16.03 29.80 -14.74
C THR A 141 16.01 31.31 -14.48
N GLY A 142 15.44 32.07 -15.41
CA GLY A 142 15.35 33.54 -15.26
C GLY A 142 16.72 34.22 -15.31
N ALA A 143 17.47 33.96 -16.39
CA ALA A 143 18.72 34.64 -16.68
C ALA A 143 18.47 36.16 -16.79
N GLN A 144 19.11 36.94 -15.93
CA GLN A 144 18.95 38.39 -15.89
C GLN A 144 20.28 39.08 -15.65
N PRO A 145 20.46 40.29 -16.21
CA PRO A 145 21.60 41.12 -15.85
C PRO A 145 21.50 41.56 -14.39
N ILE A 146 22.56 41.31 -13.62
CA ILE A 146 22.74 41.81 -12.26
C ILE A 146 23.90 42.81 -12.22
N LEU A 147 23.83 43.74 -11.28
CA LEU A 147 24.94 44.65 -11.01
C LEU A 147 26.09 43.84 -10.37
N GLY A 148 27.23 43.82 -11.05
CA GLY A 148 28.44 43.18 -10.52
C GLY A 148 29.03 43.94 -9.33
N ASN A 149 29.92 43.28 -8.58
CA ASN A 149 30.67 43.93 -7.50
C ASN A 149 31.45 45.15 -8.03
N PRO A 150 31.57 46.25 -7.26
CA PRO A 150 32.04 47.56 -7.74
C PRO A 150 33.51 47.63 -8.23
N CYS A 151 34.23 46.50 -8.33
CA CYS A 151 35.65 46.44 -8.67
C CYS A 151 36.03 45.37 -9.72
N ARG A 152 35.11 44.91 -10.59
CA ARG A 152 35.46 43.88 -11.61
C ARG A 152 35.84 44.49 -12.96
N THR A 153 36.95 44.01 -13.53
CA THR A 153 37.31 44.16 -14.95
C THR A 153 36.51 43.15 -15.79
N ASP A 154 36.11 43.56 -16.99
CA ASP A 154 35.15 42.90 -17.90
C ASP A 154 35.52 41.47 -18.39
N SER A 155 36.54 40.83 -17.83
CA SER A 155 37.16 39.60 -18.36
C SER A 155 36.88 38.31 -17.55
N GLY A 156 35.95 38.32 -16.58
CA GLY A 156 35.65 37.11 -15.78
C GLY A 156 34.46 36.30 -16.33
N GLN A 157 34.63 34.97 -16.42
CA GLN A 157 33.65 34.01 -16.96
C GLN A 157 32.34 33.87 -16.16
N GLU A 158 32.21 34.51 -15.00
CA GLU A 158 30.95 34.58 -14.23
C GLU A 158 30.26 35.92 -14.53
N GLY A 159 29.51 35.96 -15.63
CA GLY A 159 29.08 37.20 -16.28
C GLY A 159 28.06 38.02 -15.50
N VAL A 160 27.88 39.24 -16.02
CA VAL A 160 26.81 40.21 -15.73
C VAL A 160 25.42 39.56 -15.75
N ILE A 161 25.25 38.41 -16.42
CA ILE A 161 24.01 37.63 -16.42
C ILE A 161 24.08 36.51 -15.38
N GLN A 162 23.11 36.46 -14.48
CA GLN A 162 22.93 35.38 -13.50
C GLN A 162 21.51 34.83 -13.55
N TYR A 163 21.34 33.57 -13.15
CA TYR A 163 20.00 32.98 -12.98
C TYR A 163 19.40 33.40 -11.64
N THR A 164 18.20 33.97 -11.69
CA THR A 164 17.53 34.54 -10.51
C THR A 164 16.47 33.62 -9.91
N ARG A 165 16.22 32.46 -10.53
CA ARG A 165 15.16 31.54 -10.14
C ARG A 165 15.66 30.10 -10.17
N ILE A 166 15.10 29.28 -9.28
CA ILE A 166 15.23 27.83 -9.31
C ILE A 166 13.84 27.28 -9.63
N ARG A 167 13.76 26.44 -10.65
CA ARG A 167 12.56 25.69 -11.02
C ARG A 167 12.76 24.25 -10.58
N ASP A 168 11.78 23.72 -9.88
CA ASP A 168 11.71 22.29 -9.59
C ASP A 168 11.43 21.56 -10.90
N ASP A 169 12.32 20.65 -11.25
CA ASP A 169 12.30 19.87 -12.47
C ASP A 169 12.64 18.41 -12.11
N PHE A 170 12.74 17.56 -13.12
CA PHE A 170 13.02 16.15 -12.94
C PHE A 170 14.03 15.62 -13.95
N GLU A 171 14.64 14.50 -13.61
CA GLU A 171 15.49 13.73 -14.51
C GLU A 171 15.00 12.28 -14.52
N LEU A 172 14.70 11.76 -15.72
CA LEU A 172 14.41 10.34 -15.93
C LEU A 172 15.69 9.65 -16.41
N LYS A 173 16.09 8.59 -15.70
CA LYS A 173 17.29 7.82 -16.02
C LYS A 173 16.94 6.38 -16.33
N LEU A 174 17.62 5.84 -17.33
CA LEU A 174 17.74 4.41 -17.54
C LEU A 174 19.03 3.94 -16.87
N LEU A 175 18.92 3.03 -15.92
CA LEU A 175 20.05 2.50 -15.17
C LEU A 175 20.23 1.00 -15.44
N ALA A 176 21.48 0.55 -15.46
CA ALA A 176 21.83 -0.87 -15.56
C ALA A 176 21.63 -1.63 -14.24
N LYS A 177 21.60 -0.92 -13.10
CA LYS A 177 21.38 -1.47 -11.77
C LYS A 177 20.19 -0.77 -11.13
N PRO A 178 19.40 -1.47 -10.30
CA PRO A 178 18.27 -0.85 -9.63
C PRO A 178 18.73 0.28 -8.71
N PRO A 179 17.95 1.37 -8.56
CA PRO A 179 18.23 2.37 -7.54
C PRO A 179 18.06 1.73 -6.16
N ARG A 180 18.70 2.32 -5.17
CA ARG A 180 18.61 1.81 -3.80
C ARG A 180 17.28 2.16 -3.17
N GLN A 181 16.63 1.17 -2.57
CA GLN A 181 15.29 1.31 -2.01
C GLN A 181 15.25 0.91 -0.53
N ILE A 182 16.24 1.34 0.26
CA ILE A 182 16.51 0.82 1.61
C ILE A 182 15.29 0.87 2.52
N GLU A 183 14.65 2.03 2.68
CA GLU A 183 13.49 2.15 3.57
C GLU A 183 12.29 1.34 3.04
N GLU A 184 12.07 1.31 1.72
CA GLU A 184 11.00 0.47 1.12
C GLU A 184 11.26 -1.03 1.35
N ASP A 185 12.47 -1.51 1.08
CA ASP A 185 12.86 -2.91 1.27
C ASP A 185 12.69 -3.34 2.72
N GLN A 186 13.06 -2.45 3.67
CA GLN A 186 12.90 -2.68 5.10
C GLN A 186 11.42 -2.69 5.52
N VAL A 187 10.61 -1.75 5.02
CA VAL A 187 9.17 -1.70 5.29
C VAL A 187 8.46 -2.95 4.75
N ARG A 188 8.80 -3.40 3.53
CA ARG A 188 8.27 -4.63 2.95
C ARG A 188 8.63 -5.86 3.77
N ALA A 189 9.90 -5.99 4.14
CA ALA A 189 10.35 -7.12 4.94
C ALA A 189 9.65 -7.16 6.32
N ILE A 190 9.36 -6.00 6.91
CA ILE A 190 8.55 -5.92 8.13
C ILE A 190 7.10 -6.35 7.88
N GLY A 191 6.52 -5.98 6.73
CA GLY A 191 5.25 -6.53 6.28
C GLY A 191 5.27 -8.05 6.24
N ASP A 192 6.31 -8.65 5.65
CA ASP A 192 6.50 -10.10 5.61
C ASP A 192 6.66 -10.71 7.02
N LEU A 193 7.33 -10.01 7.93
CA LEU A 193 7.43 -10.42 9.34
C LEU A 193 6.05 -10.43 10.01
N PHE A 194 5.25 -9.38 9.84
CA PHE A 194 3.90 -9.33 10.39
C PHE A 194 2.98 -10.40 9.77
N ALA A 195 3.13 -10.71 8.48
CA ALA A 195 2.39 -11.78 7.83
C ALA A 195 2.72 -13.17 8.39
N LYS A 196 3.91 -13.37 9.00
CA LYS A 196 4.30 -14.60 9.70
C LYS A 196 3.77 -14.68 11.14
N ILE A 197 3.15 -13.63 11.67
CA ILE A 197 2.58 -13.60 13.01
C ILE A 197 1.10 -14.02 12.96
N GLU A 198 0.80 -15.17 13.54
CA GLU A 198 -0.55 -15.68 13.75
C GLU A 198 -1.04 -15.29 15.15
N ILE A 199 -2.26 -14.71 15.23
CA ILE A 199 -2.91 -14.44 16.52
C ILE A 199 -3.69 -15.68 16.94
N ASP A 200 -3.29 -16.29 18.06
CA ASP A 200 -4.04 -17.38 18.67
C ASP A 200 -5.24 -16.83 19.43
N ALA A 201 -6.44 -17.12 18.92
CA ALA A 201 -7.72 -16.66 19.45
C ALA A 201 -8.12 -17.37 20.76
N THR A 202 -7.35 -18.36 21.22
CA THR A 202 -7.60 -19.09 22.47
C THR A 202 -7.51 -18.13 23.68
N PRO A 203 -8.61 -17.82 24.40
CA PRO A 203 -8.66 -16.77 25.43
C PRO A 203 -7.78 -17.06 26.66
N SER A 204 -7.46 -18.32 26.91
CA SER A 204 -6.63 -18.76 28.03
C SER A 204 -5.16 -18.98 27.66
N ALA A 205 -4.80 -18.90 26.37
CA ALA A 205 -3.41 -19.04 25.97
C ALA A 205 -2.60 -17.84 26.47
N ARG A 206 -1.45 -18.10 27.10
CA ARG A 206 -0.48 -17.07 27.51
C ARG A 206 0.93 -17.63 27.39
N LEU A 207 1.83 -16.79 26.91
CA LEU A 207 3.26 -17.03 27.00
C LEU A 207 3.73 -16.66 28.41
N SER A 208 4.69 -17.43 28.94
CA SER A 208 5.40 -17.04 30.17
C SER A 208 6.21 -15.77 29.94
N ASP A 209 6.59 -15.07 31.00
CA ASP A 209 7.41 -13.85 30.89
C ASP A 209 8.75 -14.13 30.18
N ALA A 210 9.36 -15.27 30.46
CA ALA A 210 10.59 -15.71 29.79
C ALA A 210 10.37 -15.96 28.29
N ALA A 211 9.30 -16.67 27.91
CA ALA A 211 8.97 -16.92 26.50
C ALA A 211 8.62 -15.62 25.76
N THR A 212 7.94 -14.71 26.44
CA THR A 212 7.61 -13.37 25.93
C THR A 212 8.88 -12.57 25.65
N ALA A 213 9.82 -12.54 26.59
CA ALA A 213 11.10 -11.85 26.42
C ALA A 213 11.92 -12.44 25.27
N THR A 214 11.98 -13.77 25.14
CA THR A 214 12.67 -14.45 24.02
C THR A 214 12.02 -14.12 22.68
N LEU A 215 10.69 -14.13 22.60
CA LEU A 215 9.96 -13.77 21.39
C LEU A 215 10.22 -12.32 20.98
N VAL A 216 10.10 -11.38 21.92
CA VAL A 216 10.40 -9.96 21.70
C VAL A 216 11.82 -9.78 21.18
N GLN A 217 12.81 -10.43 21.80
CA GLN A 217 14.19 -10.32 21.36
C GLN A 217 14.39 -10.90 19.95
N THR A 218 13.76 -12.04 19.67
CA THR A 218 13.80 -12.66 18.34
C THR A 218 13.25 -11.70 17.28
N LEU A 219 12.11 -11.07 17.55
CA LEU A 219 11.46 -10.13 16.64
C LEU A 219 12.29 -8.85 16.47
N ARG A 220 12.87 -8.29 17.54
CA ARG A 220 13.78 -7.14 17.46
C ARG A 220 15.01 -7.43 16.60
N ASP A 221 15.61 -8.61 16.75
CA ASP A 221 16.74 -9.02 15.91
C ASP A 221 16.36 -9.11 14.42
N ARG A 222 15.11 -9.48 14.10
CA ARG A 222 14.59 -9.52 12.73
C ARG A 222 14.26 -8.13 12.18
N LEU A 223 13.79 -7.22 13.02
CA LEU A 223 13.62 -5.81 12.65
C LEU A 223 14.98 -5.17 12.32
N ASP A 224 16.01 -5.44 13.13
CA ASP A 224 17.35 -4.92 12.88
C ASP A 224 18.03 -5.58 11.68
N ASP A 225 17.71 -6.84 11.38
CA ASP A 225 18.28 -7.58 10.26
C ASP A 225 17.23 -8.42 9.50
N PRO A 226 16.52 -7.80 8.53
CA PRO A 226 15.43 -8.46 7.81
C PRO A 226 15.85 -9.65 6.95
N ALA A 227 17.14 -9.79 6.63
CA ALA A 227 17.67 -10.96 5.92
C ALA A 227 17.38 -12.28 6.66
N ARG A 228 17.09 -12.22 7.96
CA ARG A 228 16.76 -13.36 8.81
C ARG A 228 15.27 -13.71 8.85
N ILE A 229 14.40 -12.95 8.16
CA ILE A 229 12.94 -13.16 8.14
C ILE A 229 12.52 -14.38 7.29
N PRO A 230 13.09 -14.64 6.10
CA PRO A 230 12.69 -15.81 5.29
C PRO A 230 12.81 -17.14 6.04
N GLY A 231 13.85 -17.31 6.86
CA GLY A 231 14.07 -18.51 7.69
C GLY A 231 13.21 -18.60 8.96
N LEU A 232 12.35 -17.61 9.22
CA LEU A 232 11.48 -17.58 10.39
C LEU A 232 10.22 -18.44 10.14
N SER A 233 10.01 -19.44 11.00
CA SER A 233 8.75 -20.19 11.06
C SER A 233 7.59 -19.31 11.52
N ALA A 234 6.35 -19.70 11.20
CA ALA A 234 5.16 -18.98 11.67
C ALA A 234 5.18 -18.85 13.20
N LEU A 235 4.93 -17.64 13.68
CA LEU A 235 4.96 -17.30 15.11
C LEU A 235 3.52 -17.19 15.61
N ARG A 236 3.19 -17.88 16.69
CA ARG A 236 1.87 -17.75 17.35
C ARG A 236 1.95 -16.85 18.56
N ILE A 237 1.11 -15.82 18.59
CA ILE A 237 1.00 -14.89 19.71
C ILE A 237 -0.42 -14.96 20.29
N PRO A 238 -0.58 -15.18 21.60
CA PRO A 238 -1.90 -15.18 22.22
C PRO A 238 -2.62 -13.84 22.08
N ALA A 239 -3.92 -13.86 21.73
CA ALA A 239 -4.73 -12.66 21.54
C ALA A 239 -4.68 -11.69 22.75
N VAL A 240 -4.60 -12.23 23.96
CA VAL A 240 -4.50 -11.45 25.21
C VAL A 240 -3.20 -10.66 25.36
N GLN A 241 -2.12 -11.06 24.67
CA GLN A 241 -0.81 -10.39 24.70
C GLN A 241 -0.47 -9.70 23.36
N ALA A 242 -1.23 -9.96 22.29
CA ALA A 242 -0.95 -9.47 20.95
C ALA A 242 -0.85 -7.94 20.87
N ARG A 243 -1.78 -7.22 21.51
CA ARG A 243 -1.76 -5.74 21.51
C ARG A 243 -0.47 -5.18 22.09
N ASP A 244 -0.04 -5.67 23.25
CA ASP A 244 1.12 -5.13 23.94
C ASP A 244 2.42 -5.51 23.23
N LEU A 245 2.50 -6.73 22.72
CA LEU A 245 3.64 -7.20 21.93
C LEU A 245 3.78 -6.41 20.62
N LEU A 246 2.71 -6.29 19.84
CA LEU A 246 2.74 -5.52 18.60
C LEU A 246 3.08 -4.05 18.86
N ARG A 247 2.57 -3.46 19.94
CA ARG A 247 2.93 -2.11 20.35
C ARG A 247 4.41 -1.98 20.71
N GLU A 248 4.97 -2.97 21.40
CA GLU A 248 6.39 -3.00 21.74
C GLU A 248 7.27 -3.08 20.49
N LEU A 249 6.89 -3.91 19.50
CA LEU A 249 7.60 -4.03 18.23
C LEU A 249 7.56 -2.73 17.43
N LEU A 250 6.37 -2.14 17.28
CA LEU A 250 6.22 -0.87 16.58
C LEU A 250 6.98 0.26 17.29
N ARG A 251 6.99 0.27 18.64
CA ARG A 251 7.82 1.20 19.40
C ARG A 251 9.30 1.00 19.06
N TYR A 252 9.79 -0.25 19.11
CA TYR A 252 11.20 -0.56 18.82
C TYR A 252 11.59 -0.15 17.40
N TRP A 253 10.76 -0.46 16.41
CA TRP A 253 10.96 -0.01 15.03
C TRP A 253 11.12 1.51 14.96
N ILE A 254 10.18 2.27 15.53
CA ILE A 254 10.17 3.74 15.44
C ILE A 254 11.33 4.36 16.22
N THR A 255 11.67 3.83 17.40
CA THR A 255 12.67 4.46 18.29
C THR A 255 14.09 3.98 18.07
N THR A 256 14.28 2.83 17.44
CA THR A 256 15.60 2.17 17.38
C THR A 256 16.00 1.81 15.96
N THR A 257 15.16 1.10 15.20
CA THR A 257 15.55 0.62 13.86
C THR A 257 15.42 1.71 12.80
N ARG A 258 14.25 2.36 12.68
CA ARG A 258 13.98 3.37 11.66
C ARG A 258 14.98 4.55 11.66
N PRO A 259 15.40 5.09 12.82
CA PRO A 259 16.40 6.17 12.87
C PRO A 259 17.80 5.76 12.41
N THR A 260 18.04 4.48 12.10
CA THR A 260 19.34 4.00 11.58
C THR A 260 19.32 3.80 10.07
N LEU A 261 18.15 3.91 9.42
CA LEU A 261 18.01 3.62 7.98
C LEU A 261 18.68 4.68 7.10
N ASP A 262 18.67 5.94 7.53
CA ASP A 262 19.42 7.03 6.89
C ASP A 262 20.94 6.82 6.95
N LYS A 263 21.40 6.02 7.92
CA LYS A 263 22.81 5.66 8.12
C LYS A 263 23.25 4.46 7.29
N LEU A 264 22.33 3.76 6.60
CA LEU A 264 22.64 2.65 5.69
C LEU A 264 23.16 3.15 4.34
N GLN A 265 24.24 3.89 4.35
CA GLN A 265 24.87 4.43 3.15
C GLN A 265 25.76 3.39 2.46
N ASN A 266 26.23 3.69 1.26
CA ASN A 266 27.04 2.84 0.38
C ASN A 266 28.17 2.12 1.10
N PRO A 267 29.08 2.81 1.82
CA PRO A 267 30.18 2.14 2.52
C PRO A 267 29.66 1.14 3.56
N VAL A 268 28.62 1.50 4.31
CA VAL A 268 28.03 0.63 5.34
C VAL A 268 27.35 -0.58 4.70
N LEU A 269 26.54 -0.38 3.66
CA LEU A 269 25.88 -1.48 2.94
C LEU A 269 26.91 -2.45 2.35
N LYS A 270 27.94 -1.94 1.67
CA LYS A 270 29.02 -2.76 1.09
C LYS A 270 29.75 -3.58 2.15
N LEU A 271 29.92 -3.01 3.33
CA LEU A 271 30.50 -3.70 4.47
C LEU A 271 29.56 -4.76 5.04
N LEU A 272 28.27 -4.45 5.17
CA LEU A 272 27.25 -5.40 5.65
C LEU A 272 27.07 -6.58 4.67
N GLU A 273 27.21 -6.36 3.36
CA GLU A 273 27.23 -7.42 2.33
C GLU A 273 28.37 -8.45 2.55
N LYS A 274 29.45 -8.07 3.27
CA LYS A 274 30.53 -8.99 3.64
C LYS A 274 30.13 -9.95 4.77
N ILE A 275 29.05 -9.67 5.50
CA ILE A 275 28.58 -10.51 6.60
C ILE A 275 27.54 -11.48 6.05
N ARG A 276 27.87 -12.78 6.05
CA ARG A 276 26.97 -13.85 5.61
C ARG A 276 26.42 -14.59 6.82
N ILE A 277 25.15 -14.96 6.75
CA ILE A 277 24.44 -15.64 7.84
C ILE A 277 24.38 -17.13 7.53
N ASP A 278 24.85 -17.94 8.48
CA ASP A 278 24.68 -19.39 8.48
C ASP A 278 24.37 -19.85 9.91
N ASP A 279 23.09 -20.15 10.16
CA ASP A 279 22.60 -20.61 11.46
C ASP A 279 22.95 -22.09 11.74
N THR A 280 23.61 -22.80 10.80
CA THR A 280 24.07 -24.19 11.00
C THR A 280 25.45 -24.30 11.66
N ILE A 281 26.15 -23.18 11.85
CA ILE A 281 27.47 -23.13 12.48
C ILE A 281 27.36 -23.54 13.95
N ALA A 282 27.95 -24.70 14.29
CA ALA A 282 27.84 -25.30 15.62
C ALA A 282 28.65 -24.57 16.72
N THR A 283 29.75 -23.90 16.34
CA THR A 283 30.64 -23.23 17.29
C THR A 283 30.69 -21.73 16.98
N PRO A 284 30.09 -20.85 17.81
CA PRO A 284 30.12 -19.42 17.57
C PRO A 284 31.54 -18.85 17.81
N PRO A 285 31.91 -17.75 17.13
CA PRO A 285 33.19 -17.08 17.36
C PRO A 285 33.30 -16.56 18.80
N THR A 286 34.52 -16.55 19.32
CA THR A 286 34.86 -16.01 20.64
C THR A 286 34.76 -14.49 20.67
N GLU A 287 34.62 -13.91 21.87
CA GLU A 287 34.58 -12.44 22.04
C GLU A 287 35.82 -11.73 21.48
N ALA A 288 36.99 -12.36 21.56
CA ALA A 288 38.22 -11.80 21.00
C ALA A 288 38.21 -11.75 19.47
N GLU A 289 37.67 -12.80 18.82
CA GLU A 289 37.51 -12.84 17.36
C GLU A 289 36.47 -11.82 16.89
N ILE A 290 35.35 -11.70 17.62
CA ILE A 290 34.31 -10.68 17.37
C ILE A 290 34.92 -9.27 17.45
N ALA A 291 35.68 -8.98 18.52
CA ALA A 291 36.32 -7.68 18.70
C ALA A 291 37.33 -7.36 17.59
N THR A 292 38.13 -8.36 17.18
CA THR A 292 39.09 -8.23 16.07
C THR A 292 38.38 -7.91 14.76
N GLN A 293 37.29 -8.60 14.48
CA GLN A 293 36.51 -8.38 13.26
C GLN A 293 35.84 -7.00 13.24
N VAL A 294 35.31 -6.55 14.38
CA VAL A 294 34.74 -5.19 14.53
C VAL A 294 35.82 -4.12 14.31
N ALA A 295 37.03 -4.31 14.84
CA ALA A 295 38.14 -3.38 14.62
C ALA A 295 38.50 -3.26 13.13
N LEU A 296 38.50 -4.38 12.41
CA LEU A 296 38.74 -4.40 10.97
C LEU A 296 37.64 -3.67 10.18
N PHE A 297 36.37 -3.92 10.52
CA PHE A 297 35.23 -3.24 9.91
C PHE A 297 35.25 -1.72 10.13
N THR A 298 35.53 -1.28 11.36
CA THR A 298 35.57 0.15 11.71
C THR A 298 36.76 0.87 11.07
N ALA A 299 37.93 0.23 10.99
CA ALA A 299 39.09 0.78 10.29
C ALA A 299 38.85 0.98 8.79
N ALA A 300 38.12 0.07 8.13
CA ALA A 300 37.78 0.23 6.72
C ALA A 300 36.80 1.39 6.47
N LEU A 301 35.86 1.63 7.39
CA LEU A 301 34.98 2.80 7.35
C LEU A 301 35.77 4.10 7.56
N ASP A 302 36.78 4.11 8.44
CA ASP A 302 37.65 5.28 8.61
C ASP A 302 38.46 5.59 7.35
N ALA A 303 39.00 4.55 6.71
CA ALA A 303 39.69 4.70 5.44
C ALA A 303 38.77 5.29 4.37
N TYR A 304 37.50 4.85 4.30
CA TYR A 304 36.50 5.44 3.41
C TYR A 304 36.25 6.91 3.75
N VAL A 305 36.06 7.27 5.03
CA VAL A 305 35.84 8.66 5.45
C VAL A 305 37.01 9.58 5.05
N GLN A 306 38.24 9.07 5.06
CA GLN A 306 39.43 9.84 4.70
C GLN A 306 39.65 9.97 3.19
N THR A 307 39.33 8.93 2.43
CA THR A 307 39.72 8.83 1.00
C THR A 307 38.54 8.95 0.05
N ASN A 308 37.32 8.80 0.55
CA ASN A 308 36.08 8.62 -0.22
C ASN A 308 36.15 7.45 -1.23
N GLN A 309 36.97 6.42 -0.94
CA GLN A 309 37.16 5.24 -1.79
C GLN A 309 36.75 3.96 -1.06
N LEU A 310 36.07 3.04 -1.75
CA LEU A 310 35.58 1.78 -1.20
C LEU A 310 36.65 0.68 -1.10
N THR A 311 37.88 0.95 -1.54
CA THR A 311 38.97 -0.05 -1.70
C THR A 311 39.25 -0.85 -0.42
N ALA A 312 39.30 -0.18 0.73
CA ALA A 312 39.53 -0.84 2.02
C ALA A 312 38.38 -1.77 2.42
N ILE A 313 37.13 -1.43 2.08
CA ILE A 313 35.94 -2.23 2.35
C ILE A 313 35.87 -3.42 1.38
N GLU A 314 36.18 -3.19 0.10
CA GLU A 314 36.20 -4.22 -0.93
C GLU A 314 37.23 -5.31 -0.64
N ALA A 315 38.39 -4.93 -0.09
CA ALA A 315 39.46 -5.84 0.32
C ALA A 315 39.11 -6.76 1.50
N ILE A 316 38.01 -6.49 2.23
CA ILE A 316 37.58 -7.34 3.33
C ILE A 316 37.00 -8.64 2.79
N SER A 317 37.52 -9.77 3.26
CA SER A 317 36.98 -11.10 2.97
C SER A 317 35.59 -11.28 3.60
N PRO A 318 34.62 -11.90 2.90
CA PRO A 318 33.33 -12.22 3.49
C PRO A 318 33.48 -13.14 4.71
N VAL A 319 32.72 -12.83 5.77
CA VAL A 319 32.73 -13.58 7.03
C VAL A 319 31.35 -14.22 7.22
N THR A 320 31.33 -15.54 7.41
CA THR A 320 30.10 -16.28 7.69
C THR A 320 29.97 -16.52 9.19
N VAL A 321 28.86 -16.09 9.79
CA VAL A 321 28.62 -16.22 11.25
C VAL A 321 27.17 -16.61 11.54
N PRO A 322 26.88 -17.15 12.74
CA PRO A 322 25.51 -17.32 13.21
C PRO A 322 24.73 -16.00 13.22
N GLY A 323 23.42 -16.05 12.99
CA GLY A 323 22.60 -14.85 12.82
C GLY A 323 22.63 -13.89 14.03
N ALA A 324 22.76 -14.41 15.25
CA ALA A 324 22.88 -13.57 16.45
C ALA A 324 24.17 -12.70 16.43
N ILE A 325 25.28 -13.26 15.91
CA ILE A 325 26.55 -12.54 15.78
C ILE A 325 26.48 -11.55 14.62
N ALA A 326 25.85 -11.92 13.49
CA ALA A 326 25.61 -11.01 12.38
C ALA A 326 24.84 -9.75 12.81
N THR A 327 23.76 -9.91 13.58
CA THR A 327 22.98 -8.79 14.14
C THR A 327 23.84 -7.93 15.07
N ARG A 328 24.73 -8.52 15.88
CA ARG A 328 25.66 -7.79 16.74
C ARG A 328 26.69 -6.97 15.94
N TYR A 329 27.24 -7.53 14.86
CA TYR A 329 28.12 -6.79 13.97
C TYR A 329 27.39 -5.61 13.33
N ARG A 330 26.20 -5.84 12.77
CA ARG A 330 25.38 -4.79 12.17
C ARG A 330 25.11 -3.64 13.14
N ARG A 331 24.68 -3.94 14.37
CA ARG A 331 24.42 -2.92 15.39
C ARG A 331 25.68 -2.12 15.73
N THR A 332 26.81 -2.80 15.93
CA THR A 332 28.09 -2.15 16.24
C THR A 332 28.57 -1.25 15.10
N ILE A 333 28.47 -1.72 13.86
CA ILE A 333 28.84 -0.97 12.66
C ILE A 333 27.96 0.28 12.51
N LEU A 334 26.64 0.16 12.67
CA LEU A 334 25.72 1.29 12.58
C LEU A 334 25.94 2.31 13.69
N GLN A 335 26.16 1.86 14.93
CA GLN A 335 26.50 2.74 16.04
C GLN A 335 27.82 3.48 15.78
N TYR A 336 28.82 2.78 15.24
CA TYR A 336 30.09 3.39 14.86
C TYR A 336 29.91 4.44 13.76
N TRP A 337 29.21 4.10 12.68
CA TRP A 337 28.96 5.03 11.57
C TRP A 337 28.16 6.26 12.03
N SER A 338 27.19 6.08 12.92
CA SER A 338 26.40 7.17 13.49
C SER A 338 27.23 8.17 14.31
N SER A 339 28.42 7.78 14.77
CA SER A 339 29.34 8.68 15.47
C SER A 339 30.14 9.60 14.53
N LYS A 340 30.09 9.37 13.20
CA LYS A 340 30.83 10.16 12.21
C LYS A 340 30.04 11.42 11.82
N PRO A 341 30.73 12.55 11.56
CA PRO A 341 30.07 13.79 11.15
C PRO A 341 29.41 13.68 9.76
N GLU A 342 28.27 14.34 9.57
CA GLU A 342 27.46 14.26 8.34
C GLU A 342 28.16 14.84 7.10
N ALA A 343 29.09 15.79 7.26
CA ALA A 343 29.82 16.42 6.16
C ALA A 343 30.69 15.45 5.32
N ASN A 344 30.93 14.23 5.80
CA ASN A 344 31.71 13.21 5.09
C ASN A 344 30.84 12.14 4.39
N GLN A 345 29.54 12.34 4.30
CA GLN A 345 28.60 11.39 3.70
C GLN A 345 28.32 11.82 2.25
N THR A 346 28.70 10.98 1.28
CA THR A 346 28.42 11.26 -0.14
C THR A 346 26.93 11.18 -0.42
N SER A 347 26.40 12.18 -1.14
CA SER A 347 25.02 12.18 -1.63
C SER A 347 24.83 11.03 -2.62
N GLU A 348 24.19 9.95 -2.17
CA GLU A 348 23.73 8.90 -3.08
C GLU A 348 22.71 9.44 -4.09
N ASP A 349 22.51 8.72 -5.20
CA ASP A 349 21.47 9.05 -6.17
C ASP A 349 20.09 8.95 -5.50
N GLN A 350 19.43 10.10 -5.34
CA GLN A 350 18.15 10.26 -4.66
C GLN A 350 16.97 10.04 -5.62
N CYS A 351 17.00 8.93 -6.35
CA CYS A 351 16.01 8.59 -7.37
C CYS A 351 15.08 7.48 -6.88
N ILE A 352 13.86 7.44 -7.41
CA ILE A 352 12.89 6.37 -7.14
C ILE A 352 12.75 5.45 -8.35
N LEU A 353 12.50 4.16 -8.12
CA LEU A 353 12.20 3.21 -9.19
C LEU A 353 10.77 3.42 -9.68
N LEU A 354 10.57 3.52 -11.00
CA LEU A 354 9.23 3.53 -11.61
C LEU A 354 8.87 2.16 -12.19
N ALA A 355 9.82 1.53 -12.89
CA ALA A 355 9.60 0.25 -13.56
C ALA A 355 10.92 -0.44 -13.88
N THR A 356 10.86 -1.76 -14.05
CA THR A 356 11.92 -2.56 -14.65
C THR A 356 11.46 -3.00 -16.03
N VAL A 357 12.22 -2.67 -17.07
CA VAL A 357 11.96 -3.10 -18.45
C VAL A 357 12.85 -4.30 -18.74
N GLN A 358 12.24 -5.46 -18.95
CA GLN A 358 12.92 -6.72 -19.23
C GLN A 358 12.82 -7.07 -20.71
N PHE A 359 13.92 -7.51 -21.31
CA PHE A 359 14.00 -7.81 -22.74
C PHE A 359 15.18 -8.72 -23.07
N ALA A 360 15.14 -9.38 -24.23
CA ALA A 360 16.30 -10.07 -24.79
C ALA A 360 17.00 -9.19 -25.85
N LEU A 361 18.26 -9.52 -26.15
CA LEU A 361 19.01 -8.90 -27.24
C LEU A 361 19.19 -9.89 -28.40
N THR A 362 19.13 -9.37 -29.62
CA THR A 362 19.57 -10.06 -30.83
C THR A 362 21.10 -10.12 -30.91
N ALA A 363 21.64 -10.87 -31.88
CA ALA A 363 23.09 -11.00 -32.08
C ALA A 363 23.78 -9.68 -32.47
N ASP A 364 23.05 -8.75 -33.09
CA ASP A 364 23.50 -7.38 -33.40
C ASP A 364 23.41 -6.43 -32.20
N GLY A 365 22.81 -6.88 -31.10
CA GLY A 365 22.70 -6.16 -29.83
C GLY A 365 21.62 -5.08 -29.85
N THR A 366 20.57 -5.28 -30.65
CA THR A 366 19.29 -4.57 -30.57
C THR A 366 18.30 -5.41 -29.76
N VAL A 367 17.19 -4.80 -29.32
CA VAL A 367 16.17 -5.52 -28.56
C VAL A 367 15.45 -6.55 -29.46
N ASP A 368 15.41 -7.81 -29.01
CA ASP A 368 14.61 -8.87 -29.63
C ASP A 368 13.16 -8.75 -29.13
N GLU A 369 12.25 -8.39 -30.03
CA GLU A 369 10.82 -8.17 -29.73
C GLU A 369 9.95 -9.39 -30.11
N ILE A 370 10.53 -10.40 -30.75
CA ILE A 370 9.78 -11.50 -31.35
C ILE A 370 9.54 -12.59 -30.29
N PRO A 371 8.30 -13.10 -30.15
CA PRO A 371 8.03 -14.22 -29.25
C PRO A 371 8.99 -15.40 -29.52
N PRO A 372 9.58 -16.00 -28.48
CA PRO A 372 9.12 -16.00 -27.09
C PRO A 372 9.70 -14.90 -26.17
N ASN A 373 10.40 -13.89 -26.71
CA ASN A 373 11.11 -12.88 -25.91
C ASN A 373 10.43 -11.49 -25.96
N PRO A 374 9.15 -11.33 -25.57
CA PRO A 374 8.53 -10.02 -25.58
C PRO A 374 9.20 -9.08 -24.57
N ILE A 375 9.14 -7.78 -24.83
CA ILE A 375 9.50 -6.77 -23.84
C ILE A 375 8.44 -6.76 -22.75
N GLU A 376 8.87 -6.86 -21.49
CA GLU A 376 7.99 -6.86 -20.33
C GLU A 376 8.30 -5.66 -19.43
N VAL A 377 7.25 -4.92 -19.05
CA VAL A 377 7.36 -3.84 -18.06
C VAL A 377 6.87 -4.35 -16.71
N VAL A 378 7.80 -4.48 -15.76
CA VAL A 378 7.56 -5.04 -14.42
C VAL A 378 7.61 -3.94 -13.37
N ASN A 379 6.50 -3.74 -12.65
CA ASN A 379 6.33 -2.65 -11.68
C ASN A 379 6.22 -3.14 -10.22
N LEU A 380 6.61 -4.39 -9.93
CA LEU A 380 6.40 -5.02 -8.60
C LEU A 380 7.27 -4.41 -7.49
N GLN A 381 8.46 -3.91 -7.85
CA GLN A 381 9.42 -3.31 -6.91
C GLN A 381 9.24 -1.78 -6.77
N ARG A 382 8.22 -1.23 -7.42
CA ARG A 382 7.92 0.20 -7.37
C ARG A 382 7.37 0.58 -5.98
N PRO A 383 7.88 1.64 -5.35
CA PRO A 383 7.33 2.17 -4.10
C PRO A 383 6.09 3.02 -4.39
N TYR A 384 5.04 2.81 -3.61
CA TYR A 384 3.75 3.52 -3.76
C TYR A 384 3.36 4.22 -2.46
N LEU A 385 2.86 5.44 -2.60
CA LEU A 385 2.28 6.22 -1.52
C LEU A 385 0.76 6.29 -1.69
N LEU A 386 0.07 5.37 -1.02
CA LEU A 386 -1.39 5.34 -1.02
C LEU A 386 -1.95 6.46 -0.15
N HIS A 387 -3.01 7.09 -0.64
CA HIS A 387 -3.72 8.12 0.10
C HIS A 387 -4.26 7.55 1.43
N THR A 388 -4.06 8.27 2.55
CA THR A 388 -4.45 7.79 3.89
C THR A 388 -5.93 7.50 4.03
N ARG A 389 -6.79 8.28 3.35
CA ARG A 389 -8.23 7.98 3.25
C ARG A 389 -8.52 6.64 2.58
N LEU A 390 -7.78 6.26 1.54
CA LEU A 390 -7.96 4.96 0.88
C LEU A 390 -7.55 3.83 1.83
N LEU A 391 -6.44 3.97 2.55
CA LEU A 391 -6.02 3.01 3.57
C LEU A 391 -7.05 2.88 4.69
N GLN A 392 -7.64 4.01 5.13
CA GLN A 392 -8.72 4.02 6.09
C GLN A 392 -9.94 3.24 5.59
N GLU A 393 -10.36 3.46 4.35
CA GLU A 393 -11.47 2.71 3.75
C GLU A 393 -11.15 1.21 3.65
N LEU A 394 -9.95 0.82 3.21
CA LEU A 394 -9.54 -0.59 3.15
C LEU A 394 -9.58 -1.28 4.53
N LEU A 395 -9.14 -0.57 5.58
CA LEU A 395 -9.23 -1.05 6.95
C LEU A 395 -10.68 -1.19 7.44
N LEU A 396 -11.53 -0.21 7.13
CA LEU A 396 -12.95 -0.23 7.52
C LEU A 396 -13.75 -1.33 6.79
N GLN A 397 -13.37 -1.67 5.56
CA GLN A 397 -14.01 -2.74 4.77
C GLN A 397 -13.54 -4.15 5.19
N GLY A 398 -12.69 -4.29 6.21
CA GLY A 398 -12.30 -5.60 6.75
C GLY A 398 -11.34 -6.42 5.89
N ILE A 399 -10.80 -5.86 4.80
CA ILE A 399 -9.89 -6.54 3.86
C ILE A 399 -8.59 -7.01 4.53
N LEU A 400 -8.26 -6.47 5.71
CA LEU A 400 -7.06 -6.81 6.49
C LEU A 400 -7.33 -7.70 7.72
N GLN A 401 -8.53 -8.26 7.88
CA GLN A 401 -8.77 -9.29 8.89
C GLN A 401 -8.41 -10.66 8.30
N GLY A 402 -7.29 -11.23 8.77
CA GLY A 402 -6.99 -12.66 8.57
C GLY A 402 -8.12 -13.55 9.11
N PRO A 403 -8.09 -14.87 8.85
CA PRO A 403 -9.16 -15.79 9.22
C PRO A 403 -9.42 -15.70 10.73
N GLY A 404 -10.54 -15.08 11.11
CA GLY A 404 -10.95 -14.92 12.50
C GLY A 404 -11.08 -16.30 13.14
N GLY A 405 -10.21 -16.60 14.11
CA GLY A 405 -10.33 -17.80 14.92
C GLY A 405 -11.69 -17.83 15.62
N VAL A 406 -12.34 -18.99 15.56
CA VAL A 406 -13.59 -19.26 16.28
C VAL A 406 -13.34 -19.05 17.77
N GLY A 407 -14.03 -18.10 18.40
CA GLY A 407 -13.98 -17.94 19.86
C GLY A 407 -14.43 -19.24 20.54
N PRO A 408 -13.83 -19.68 21.65
CA PRO A 408 -14.26 -20.90 22.31
C PRO A 408 -15.71 -20.76 22.78
N GLN A 409 -16.45 -21.86 22.63
CA GLN A 409 -17.79 -22.01 23.18
C GLN A 409 -17.76 -21.63 24.67
N GLY A 410 -18.66 -20.73 25.08
CA GLY A 410 -18.78 -20.33 26.49
C GLY A 410 -19.00 -21.56 27.39
N PRO A 411 -18.54 -21.53 28.65
CA PRO A 411 -18.70 -22.66 29.55
C PRO A 411 -20.18 -23.04 29.68
N ALA A 412 -20.45 -24.35 29.68
CA ALA A 412 -21.80 -24.87 29.88
C ALA A 412 -22.40 -24.29 31.17
N GLY A 413 -23.64 -23.79 31.09
CA GLY A 413 -24.36 -23.29 32.26
C GLY A 413 -24.44 -24.36 33.36
N PRO A 414 -24.37 -23.99 34.65
CA PRO A 414 -24.38 -24.95 35.73
C PRO A 414 -25.67 -25.79 35.71
N THR A 415 -25.51 -27.11 35.88
CA THR A 415 -26.63 -28.06 35.98
C THR A 415 -27.57 -27.63 37.11
N GLY A 416 -28.86 -27.45 36.79
CA GLY A 416 -29.88 -27.11 37.78
C GLY A 416 -29.92 -28.13 38.92
N ALA A 417 -29.98 -27.66 40.16
CA ALA A 417 -30.03 -28.53 41.33
C ALA A 417 -31.28 -29.43 41.29
N PRO A 418 -31.18 -30.72 41.65
CA PRO A 418 -32.34 -31.60 41.72
C PRO A 418 -33.37 -31.05 42.72
N GLY A 419 -34.64 -31.00 42.31
CA GLY A 419 -35.73 -30.60 43.20
C GLY A 419 -35.88 -31.56 44.37
N THR A 420 -36.07 -31.03 45.59
CA THR A 420 -36.32 -31.84 46.78
C THR A 420 -37.74 -32.41 46.78
N PRO A 421 -37.95 -33.69 47.15
CA PRO A 421 -39.29 -34.28 47.24
C PRO A 421 -40.13 -33.62 48.34
N GLY A 422 -41.37 -33.25 48.02
CA GLY A 422 -42.31 -32.66 48.97
C GLY A 422 -42.91 -33.69 49.94
N ALA A 423 -43.12 -33.28 51.19
CA ALA A 423 -43.94 -33.99 52.18
C ALA A 423 -45.23 -33.21 52.49
N PRO A 424 -46.34 -33.88 52.86
CA PRO A 424 -47.69 -33.33 52.77
C PRO A 424 -48.01 -32.32 53.89
N GLY A 425 -48.73 -31.25 53.54
CA GLY A 425 -48.94 -30.09 54.40
C GLY A 425 -50.10 -30.16 55.40
N THR A 426 -50.25 -29.10 56.19
CA THR A 426 -51.53 -28.49 56.64
C THR A 426 -51.24 -27.10 57.23
N GLY A 427 -51.90 -26.06 56.71
CA GLY A 427 -51.87 -24.68 57.26
C GLY A 427 -51.07 -23.68 56.43
N THR A 428 -51.73 -22.62 55.95
CA THR A 428 -51.25 -21.61 54.98
C THR A 428 -50.38 -20.51 55.60
N PRO A 429 -49.10 -20.39 55.21
CA PRO A 429 -48.33 -19.14 55.34
C PRO A 429 -48.66 -18.21 54.17
N GLY A 430 -48.78 -16.91 54.45
CA GLY A 430 -49.05 -15.87 53.44
C GLY A 430 -48.01 -15.81 52.33
N THR A 431 -48.43 -15.40 51.14
CA THR A 431 -47.62 -15.30 49.93
C THR A 431 -46.36 -14.45 50.15
N PRO A 432 -45.15 -15.00 49.97
CA PRO A 432 -43.93 -14.21 49.86
C PRO A 432 -44.03 -13.25 48.67
N GLY A 433 -43.64 -11.99 48.86
CA GLY A 433 -43.62 -10.99 47.79
C GLY A 433 -42.75 -11.44 46.63
N THR A 434 -43.23 -11.20 45.41
CA THR A 434 -42.50 -11.48 44.16
C THR A 434 -41.13 -10.80 44.17
N PRO A 435 -40.03 -11.50 43.89
CA PRO A 435 -38.75 -10.87 43.62
C PRO A 435 -38.90 -9.81 42.52
N GLY A 436 -38.33 -8.63 42.71
CA GLY A 436 -38.34 -7.58 41.70
C GLY A 436 -37.74 -8.10 40.39
N THR A 437 -38.41 -7.83 39.27
CA THR A 437 -37.91 -8.16 37.94
C THR A 437 -36.52 -7.53 37.74
N PRO A 438 -35.52 -8.28 37.26
CA PRO A 438 -34.27 -7.69 36.81
C PRO A 438 -34.59 -6.56 35.82
N GLY A 439 -33.91 -5.42 35.95
CA GLY A 439 -34.05 -4.34 34.98
C GLY A 439 -33.79 -4.87 33.57
N THR A 440 -34.64 -4.51 32.62
CA THR A 440 -34.45 -4.88 31.21
C THR A 440 -33.05 -4.47 30.78
N PRO A 441 -32.26 -5.36 30.14
CA PRO A 441 -31.05 -4.96 29.45
C PRO A 441 -31.36 -3.74 28.59
N GLY A 442 -30.51 -2.71 28.63
CA GLY A 442 -30.64 -1.58 27.71
C GLY A 442 -30.71 -2.13 26.29
N THR A 443 -31.68 -1.66 25.51
CA THR A 443 -31.85 -2.07 24.10
C THR A 443 -30.50 -1.97 23.39
N PRO A 444 -30.04 -3.03 22.71
CA PRO A 444 -28.96 -2.92 21.74
C PRO A 444 -29.26 -1.70 20.86
N GLY A 445 -28.26 -0.85 20.60
CA GLY A 445 -28.44 0.21 19.62
C GLY A 445 -28.96 -0.41 18.33
N THR A 446 -29.97 0.21 17.70
CA THR A 446 -30.57 -0.28 16.46
C THR A 446 -29.45 -0.59 15.48
N GLY A 447 -29.23 -1.88 15.19
CA GLY A 447 -28.39 -2.28 14.08
C GLY A 447 -28.90 -1.60 12.82
N LEU A 448 -28.02 -1.41 11.83
CA LEU A 448 -28.49 -0.90 10.55
C LEU A 448 -29.35 -2.00 9.90
N ASP A 449 -30.67 -1.89 10.04
CA ASP A 449 -31.68 -2.74 9.38
C ASP A 449 -31.76 -2.43 7.88
N GLN A 450 -30.71 -1.84 7.33
CA GLN A 450 -30.64 -1.21 6.02
C GLN A 450 -29.22 -1.35 5.47
N LEU A 451 -29.12 -1.86 4.25
CA LEU A 451 -27.90 -1.89 3.46
C LEU A 451 -28.06 -0.99 2.24
N ILE A 452 -27.11 -0.09 2.04
CA ILE A 452 -27.05 0.80 0.88
C ILE A 452 -25.96 0.30 -0.07
N LEU A 453 -26.36 0.00 -1.30
CA LEU A 453 -25.48 -0.43 -2.38
C LEU A 453 -25.20 0.76 -3.28
N ARG A 454 -23.91 1.11 -3.40
CA ARG A 454 -23.45 2.23 -4.24
C ARG A 454 -23.34 1.76 -5.69
N PRO A 455 -23.27 2.68 -6.67
CA PRO A 455 -23.20 2.33 -8.08
C PRO A 455 -22.12 1.30 -8.42
N ILE A 456 -20.94 1.39 -7.81
CA ILE A 456 -19.84 0.45 -8.08
C ILE A 456 -20.15 -0.97 -7.58
N ASP A 457 -20.97 -1.10 -6.54
CA ASP A 457 -21.39 -2.38 -5.96
C ASP A 457 -22.44 -3.09 -6.85
N LEU A 458 -22.98 -2.39 -7.86
CA LEU A 458 -24.01 -2.84 -8.79
C LEU A 458 -23.47 -3.16 -10.21
N VAL A 459 -22.16 -2.95 -10.44
CA VAL A 459 -21.51 -3.18 -11.74
C VAL A 459 -21.02 -4.62 -11.85
N LEU A 460 -21.40 -5.29 -12.94
CA LEU A 460 -20.89 -6.61 -13.28
C LEU A 460 -19.56 -6.50 -14.04
N PHE A 461 -18.51 -7.10 -13.50
CA PHE A 461 -17.24 -7.31 -14.19
C PHE A 461 -17.18 -8.74 -14.72
N SER A 462 -16.96 -8.91 -16.03
CA SER A 462 -16.80 -10.23 -16.65
C SER A 462 -15.33 -10.47 -17.02
N ASP A 463 -14.76 -11.58 -16.59
CA ASP A 463 -13.50 -12.13 -17.09
C ASP A 463 -13.77 -13.01 -18.32
N ARG A 464 -12.88 -12.98 -19.33
CA ARG A 464 -12.96 -13.83 -20.54
C ARG A 464 -12.82 -15.31 -20.21
N GLN A 465 -12.21 -15.68 -19.08
CA GLN A 465 -11.96 -17.07 -18.70
C GLN A 465 -13.14 -17.73 -17.95
N SER A 466 -14.11 -16.96 -17.45
CA SER A 466 -15.27 -17.46 -16.72
C SER A 466 -16.47 -16.50 -16.87
N PRO A 467 -17.34 -16.69 -17.88
CA PRO A 467 -18.49 -15.82 -18.08
C PRO A 467 -19.46 -15.90 -16.89
N PRO A 468 -20.11 -14.79 -16.49
CA PRO A 468 -21.11 -14.81 -15.43
C PRO A 468 -22.26 -15.74 -15.80
N VAL A 469 -22.73 -16.53 -14.84
CA VAL A 469 -23.94 -17.34 -15.00
C VAL A 469 -25.13 -16.38 -15.06
N PHE A 470 -25.80 -16.28 -16.19
CA PHE A 470 -27.04 -15.53 -16.30
C PHE A 470 -28.24 -16.42 -15.94
N PRO A 471 -29.18 -15.93 -15.12
CA PRO A 471 -30.48 -16.56 -14.94
C PRO A 471 -31.18 -16.78 -16.28
N ARG A 472 -31.94 -17.86 -16.40
CA ARG A 472 -32.62 -18.25 -17.64
C ARG A 472 -33.58 -17.18 -18.17
N ASP A 473 -34.18 -16.42 -17.27
CA ASP A 473 -35.17 -15.39 -17.59
C ASP A 473 -34.53 -14.07 -18.06
N ILE A 474 -33.19 -13.98 -18.04
CA ILE A 474 -32.45 -12.82 -18.53
C ILE A 474 -31.90 -13.12 -19.92
N ASP A 475 -32.23 -12.27 -20.89
CA ASP A 475 -31.66 -12.32 -22.24
C ASP A 475 -30.14 -12.11 -22.18
N PRO A 476 -29.32 -13.12 -22.52
CA PRO A 476 -27.86 -13.03 -22.42
C PRO A 476 -27.24 -12.07 -23.45
N THR A 477 -28.02 -11.58 -24.41
CA THR A 477 -27.57 -10.57 -25.38
C THR A 477 -27.69 -9.14 -24.86
N LEU A 478 -28.28 -8.93 -23.69
CA LEU A 478 -28.34 -7.61 -23.06
C LEU A 478 -26.93 -7.11 -22.71
N PRO A 479 -26.61 -5.84 -22.99
CA PRO A 479 -25.32 -5.28 -22.62
C PRO A 479 -25.19 -5.17 -21.10
N LEU A 480 -23.98 -5.32 -20.57
CA LEU A 480 -23.69 -4.98 -19.18
C LEU A 480 -23.86 -3.46 -18.98
N ALA A 481 -24.50 -3.07 -17.88
CA ALA A 481 -24.57 -1.68 -17.49
C ALA A 481 -23.17 -1.18 -17.09
N VAL A 482 -22.85 0.06 -17.45
CA VAL A 482 -21.50 0.61 -17.27
C VAL A 482 -21.46 1.65 -16.16
N PRO A 483 -20.35 1.78 -15.42
CA PRO A 483 -20.18 2.90 -14.50
C PRO A 483 -20.10 4.21 -15.27
N GLY A 484 -20.72 5.25 -14.73
CA GLY A 484 -20.69 6.60 -15.29
C GLY A 484 -21.08 7.65 -14.26
N THR A 485 -21.44 8.83 -14.73
CA THR A 485 -21.90 9.92 -13.87
C THR A 485 -23.12 10.62 -14.43
N VAL A 486 -23.96 11.15 -13.53
CA VAL A 486 -25.04 12.09 -13.85
C VAL A 486 -24.91 13.29 -12.92
N ASN A 487 -24.79 14.49 -13.49
CA ASN A 487 -24.55 15.72 -12.72
C ASN A 487 -23.36 15.63 -11.74
N GLY A 488 -22.31 14.88 -12.10
CA GLY A 488 -21.13 14.65 -11.25
C GLY A 488 -21.29 13.58 -10.16
N TYR A 489 -22.48 13.01 -9.99
CA TYR A 489 -22.70 11.88 -9.08
C TYR A 489 -22.42 10.54 -9.79
N PRO A 490 -21.70 9.61 -9.16
CA PRO A 490 -21.54 8.26 -9.69
C PRO A 490 -22.91 7.59 -9.91
N ALA A 491 -23.04 6.84 -11.01
CA ALA A 491 -24.25 6.09 -11.33
C ALA A 491 -23.92 4.87 -12.20
N VAL A 492 -24.79 3.87 -12.18
CA VAL A 492 -24.83 2.80 -13.18
C VAL A 492 -25.67 3.29 -14.35
N VAL A 493 -25.09 3.25 -15.55
CA VAL A 493 -25.68 3.81 -16.76
C VAL A 493 -26.20 2.69 -17.66
N PHE A 494 -27.50 2.72 -17.94
CA PHE A 494 -28.16 1.85 -18.90
C PHE A 494 -28.39 2.61 -20.20
N ASN A 495 -27.62 2.24 -21.22
CA ASN A 495 -27.73 2.86 -22.54
C ASN A 495 -29.08 2.52 -23.17
N ARG A 496 -29.83 3.54 -23.58
CA ARG A 496 -31.19 3.39 -24.13
C ARG A 496 -32.14 2.65 -23.17
N GLY A 497 -31.88 2.71 -21.86
CA GLY A 497 -32.67 1.99 -20.86
C GLY A 497 -32.56 0.46 -20.96
N ARG A 498 -31.56 -0.08 -21.67
CA ARG A 498 -31.30 -1.51 -21.80
C ARG A 498 -29.98 -1.87 -21.13
N GLY A 499 -29.98 -3.02 -20.48
CA GLY A 499 -28.78 -3.67 -19.96
C GLY A 499 -29.08 -4.44 -18.69
N VAL A 500 -28.02 -4.96 -18.07
CA VAL A 500 -28.12 -5.70 -16.81
C VAL A 500 -27.10 -5.17 -15.81
N ALA A 501 -27.59 -4.92 -14.60
CA ALA A 501 -26.78 -4.69 -13.42
C ALA A 501 -27.01 -5.84 -12.44
N ALA A 502 -26.06 -6.11 -11.56
CA ALA A 502 -26.25 -7.11 -10.52
C ALA A 502 -25.38 -6.77 -9.33
N PHE A 503 -25.77 -7.30 -8.18
CA PHE A 503 -25.01 -7.21 -6.96
C PHE A 503 -25.17 -8.47 -6.15
N SER A 504 -24.22 -8.66 -5.24
CA SER A 504 -24.34 -9.66 -4.21
C SER A 504 -23.97 -9.10 -2.85
N THR A 505 -24.59 -9.64 -1.82
CA THR A 505 -24.33 -9.21 -0.44
C THR A 505 -24.56 -10.34 0.55
N LEU A 506 -23.88 -10.27 1.68
CA LEU A 506 -24.14 -11.11 2.83
C LEU A 506 -25.33 -10.55 3.62
N ARG A 507 -26.14 -11.44 4.19
CA ARG A 507 -27.16 -11.07 5.17
C ARG A 507 -26.49 -10.45 6.39
N PRO A 508 -27.00 -9.31 6.92
CA PRO A 508 -26.49 -8.77 8.18
C PRO A 508 -26.59 -9.80 9.31
N THR A 509 -25.50 -9.99 10.04
CA THR A 509 -25.40 -11.00 11.12
C THR A 509 -26.30 -10.70 12.32
N SER A 510 -26.76 -9.45 12.44
CA SER A 510 -27.66 -8.98 13.49
C SER A 510 -29.13 -9.40 13.29
N LEU A 511 -29.51 -9.88 12.10
CA LEU A 511 -30.89 -10.26 11.79
C LEU A 511 -31.09 -11.78 11.95
N PRO A 512 -32.30 -12.28 12.21
CA PRO A 512 -32.60 -13.71 12.19
C PRO A 512 -32.49 -14.31 10.77
N PRO A 513 -32.06 -15.57 10.61
CA PRO A 513 -32.18 -16.26 9.33
C PRO A 513 -33.66 -16.47 8.98
N GLY A 514 -34.04 -16.21 7.73
CA GLY A 514 -35.42 -16.38 7.24
C GLY A 514 -36.14 -15.08 6.95
N GLN A 515 -35.58 -13.92 7.32
CA GLN A 515 -36.17 -12.63 7.00
C GLN A 515 -35.78 -12.14 5.60
N SER A 516 -36.79 -11.85 4.80
CA SER A 516 -36.65 -11.27 3.46
C SER A 516 -36.49 -9.75 3.52
N PRO A 517 -35.51 -9.17 2.81
CA PRO A 517 -35.39 -7.74 2.65
C PRO A 517 -36.43 -7.19 1.65
N LEU A 518 -36.77 -5.92 1.84
CA LEU A 518 -37.39 -5.06 0.86
C LEU A 518 -36.31 -4.34 0.05
N LEU A 519 -36.32 -4.52 -1.27
CA LEU A 519 -35.44 -3.82 -2.20
C LEU A 519 -36.11 -2.53 -2.70
N HIS A 520 -35.41 -1.41 -2.56
CA HIS A 520 -35.72 -0.15 -3.21
C HIS A 520 -34.62 0.22 -4.22
N LEU A 521 -35.02 0.74 -5.37
CA LEU A 521 -34.12 1.27 -6.38
C LEU A 521 -34.29 2.78 -6.50
N TYR A 522 -33.17 3.48 -6.60
CA TYR A 522 -33.13 4.93 -6.75
C TYR A 522 -32.53 5.28 -8.09
N CYS A 523 -33.36 5.71 -9.03
CA CYS A 523 -32.94 5.99 -10.38
C CYS A 523 -33.48 7.33 -10.90
N THR A 524 -32.91 7.76 -12.02
CA THR A 524 -33.29 9.00 -12.68
C THR A 524 -33.06 8.93 -14.18
N ALA A 525 -33.81 9.73 -14.91
CA ALA A 525 -33.64 9.96 -16.34
C ALA A 525 -34.15 11.36 -16.69
N ARG A 526 -33.92 11.78 -17.94
CA ARG A 526 -34.43 13.06 -18.44
C ARG A 526 -35.96 13.09 -18.50
N GLY A 527 -36.58 11.98 -18.89
CA GLY A 527 -38.02 11.79 -18.91
C GLY A 527 -38.40 10.41 -19.43
N GLY A 528 -39.50 9.83 -18.94
CA GLY A 528 -40.03 8.56 -19.43
C GLY A 528 -40.53 7.65 -18.32
N VAL A 529 -40.76 6.39 -18.61
CA VAL A 529 -41.25 5.39 -17.64
C VAL A 529 -40.26 4.26 -17.52
N VAL A 530 -40.05 3.74 -16.31
CA VAL A 530 -39.27 2.52 -16.07
C VAL A 530 -40.04 1.54 -15.19
N SER A 531 -40.03 0.27 -15.55
CA SER A 531 -40.25 -0.84 -14.60
C SER A 531 -38.99 -1.69 -14.50
N TRP A 532 -38.86 -2.49 -13.45
CA TRP A 532 -37.68 -3.32 -13.23
C TRP A 532 -38.06 -4.79 -13.11
N SER A 533 -37.41 -5.65 -13.88
CA SER A 533 -37.41 -7.09 -13.64
C SER A 533 -36.27 -7.41 -12.69
N ILE A 534 -36.59 -8.03 -11.56
CA ILE A 534 -35.65 -8.37 -10.50
C ILE A 534 -35.57 -9.89 -10.41
N THR A 535 -34.38 -10.44 -10.55
CA THR A 535 -34.14 -11.89 -10.48
C THR A 535 -33.14 -12.18 -9.38
N TRP A 536 -33.48 -12.98 -8.38
CA TRP A 536 -32.65 -13.19 -7.20
C TRP A 536 -32.60 -14.65 -6.72
N ARG A 537 -31.52 -14.96 -6.00
CA ARG A 537 -31.34 -16.25 -5.34
C ARG A 537 -30.61 -16.10 -4.02
N TRP A 538 -31.13 -16.77 -3.00
CA TRP A 538 -30.44 -16.99 -1.75
C TRP A 538 -29.50 -18.20 -1.85
N LEU A 539 -28.30 -18.04 -1.32
CA LEU A 539 -27.22 -19.01 -1.36
C LEU A 539 -26.64 -19.18 0.04
N ARG A 540 -26.08 -20.37 0.28
CA ARG A 540 -25.26 -20.62 1.46
C ARG A 540 -23.92 -19.91 1.29
N SER A 541 -23.49 -19.18 2.32
CA SER A 541 -22.13 -18.64 2.37
C SER A 541 -21.13 -19.79 2.31
N LEU A 542 -20.21 -19.76 1.34
CA LEU A 542 -19.10 -20.71 1.27
C LEU A 542 -18.13 -20.39 2.41
N ASN A 543 -18.14 -21.20 3.47
CA ASN A 543 -17.06 -21.17 4.44
C ASN A 543 -15.78 -21.68 3.78
N PRO A 544 -14.60 -21.09 4.04
CA PRO A 544 -13.34 -21.58 3.48
C PRO A 544 -13.12 -23.06 3.84
N GLY A 545 -13.00 -23.93 2.82
CA GLY A 545 -12.69 -25.36 2.98
C GLY A 545 -13.87 -26.34 2.82
N GLU A 546 -15.12 -25.88 2.65
CA GLU A 546 -16.20 -26.78 2.23
C GLU A 546 -16.11 -27.02 0.71
N LEU A 547 -16.04 -28.30 0.29
CA LEU A 547 -16.25 -28.68 -1.11
C LEU A 547 -17.64 -28.20 -1.53
N VAL A 548 -17.74 -27.47 -2.66
CA VAL A 548 -19.03 -27.12 -3.27
C VAL A 548 -19.80 -28.43 -3.47
N ARG A 549 -20.87 -28.64 -2.69
CA ARG A 549 -21.73 -29.80 -2.93
C ARG A 549 -22.34 -29.64 -4.33
N LEU A 550 -22.49 -30.74 -5.07
CA LEU A 550 -23.06 -30.71 -6.43
C LEU A 550 -24.48 -30.12 -6.48
N ASP A 551 -25.22 -30.11 -5.36
CA ASP A 551 -26.55 -29.53 -5.19
C ASP A 551 -26.55 -28.01 -4.89
N ALA A 552 -25.37 -27.40 -4.66
CA ALA A 552 -25.19 -25.97 -4.36
C ALA A 552 -24.64 -25.14 -5.54
N ALA A 553 -24.55 -25.73 -6.74
CA ALA A 553 -24.11 -25.02 -7.93
C ALA A 553 -25.18 -24.02 -8.40
N LEU A 554 -24.77 -22.77 -8.67
CA LEU A 554 -25.62 -21.77 -9.31
C LEU A 554 -25.95 -22.21 -10.74
N THR A 555 -27.16 -22.73 -10.96
CA THR A 555 -27.68 -22.97 -12.31
C THR A 555 -28.61 -21.83 -12.75
N SER A 556 -28.88 -21.73 -14.05
CA SER A 556 -29.73 -20.68 -14.60
C SER A 556 -31.21 -20.81 -14.22
N THR A 557 -31.65 -21.95 -13.67
CA THR A 557 -33.07 -22.23 -13.36
C THR A 557 -33.48 -21.96 -11.92
N ASP A 558 -32.55 -21.64 -11.04
CA ASP A 558 -32.79 -21.65 -9.59
C ASP A 558 -33.04 -20.26 -9.01
N PHE A 559 -33.37 -19.29 -9.85
CA PHE A 559 -33.65 -17.93 -9.43
C PHE A 559 -35.16 -17.69 -9.35
N ALA A 560 -35.58 -16.88 -8.38
CA ALA A 560 -36.92 -16.29 -8.39
C ALA A 560 -36.87 -14.99 -9.21
N THR A 561 -37.95 -14.71 -9.94
CA THR A 561 -38.09 -13.49 -10.75
C THR A 561 -39.42 -12.82 -10.41
N ASP A 562 -39.38 -11.50 -10.20
CA ASP A 562 -40.57 -10.67 -10.02
C ASP A 562 -40.35 -9.27 -10.61
N GLU A 563 -41.42 -8.51 -10.83
CA GLU A 563 -41.38 -7.19 -11.46
C GLU A 563 -41.82 -6.08 -10.51
N MET A 564 -40.99 -5.05 -10.41
CA MET A 564 -41.37 -3.80 -9.75
C MET A 564 -42.37 -3.01 -10.62
N PRO A 565 -43.37 -2.35 -10.01
CA PRO A 565 -44.31 -1.50 -10.71
C PRO A 565 -43.65 -0.39 -11.54
N ARG A 566 -44.41 0.12 -12.53
CA ARG A 566 -43.97 1.23 -13.38
C ARG A 566 -43.80 2.51 -12.57
N MET A 567 -42.73 3.24 -12.87
CA MET A 567 -42.35 4.51 -12.26
C MET A 567 -42.09 5.57 -13.32
N GLU A 568 -42.74 6.72 -13.19
CA GLU A 568 -42.54 7.90 -14.03
C GLU A 568 -41.25 8.63 -13.63
N LEU A 569 -40.44 9.02 -14.60
CA LEU A 569 -39.19 9.75 -14.44
C LEU A 569 -39.30 11.10 -15.14
N ASP A 570 -38.78 12.15 -14.51
CA ASP A 570 -38.79 13.50 -15.06
C ASP A 570 -37.56 14.31 -14.61
N ARG A 571 -37.03 15.14 -15.52
CA ARG A 571 -36.11 16.25 -15.24
C ARG A 571 -34.88 15.90 -14.39
N PHE A 572 -34.37 14.67 -14.51
CA PHE A 572 -33.27 14.17 -13.69
C PHE A 572 -33.52 14.23 -12.16
N HIS A 573 -34.79 14.24 -11.74
CA HIS A 573 -35.13 14.08 -10.33
C HIS A 573 -34.87 12.64 -9.88
N LEU A 574 -34.40 12.49 -8.63
CA LEU A 574 -34.21 11.18 -8.05
C LEU A 574 -35.57 10.59 -7.69
N HIS A 575 -35.90 9.44 -8.27
CA HIS A 575 -37.13 8.71 -8.00
C HIS A 575 -36.82 7.40 -7.28
N ARG A 576 -37.66 7.02 -6.32
CA ARG A 576 -37.54 5.79 -5.54
C ARG A 576 -38.64 4.82 -5.94
N SER A 577 -38.28 3.58 -6.26
CA SER A 577 -39.24 2.52 -6.57
C SER A 577 -40.11 2.14 -5.36
N GLU A 578 -41.28 1.57 -5.65
CA GLU A 578 -42.00 0.75 -4.66
C GLU A 578 -41.08 -0.39 -4.17
N PRO A 579 -41.21 -0.81 -2.90
CA PRO A 579 -40.42 -1.92 -2.36
C PRO A 579 -40.80 -3.23 -3.04
N LEU A 580 -39.80 -4.04 -3.37
CA LEU A 580 -40.00 -5.44 -3.72
C LEU A 580 -39.44 -6.35 -2.64
N LYS A 581 -40.27 -7.24 -2.10
CA LYS A 581 -39.84 -8.21 -1.09
C LYS A 581 -39.09 -9.37 -1.76
N LEU A 582 -37.81 -9.53 -1.42
CA LEU A 582 -36.99 -10.62 -1.96
C LEU A 582 -37.17 -11.87 -1.11
N GLU A 583 -38.18 -12.67 -1.46
CA GLU A 583 -38.53 -13.89 -0.73
C GLU A 583 -37.34 -14.86 -0.63
N VAL A 584 -37.24 -15.49 0.52
CA VAL A 584 -36.24 -16.52 0.77
C VAL A 584 -36.60 -17.78 -0.01
N ASN A 585 -35.76 -18.16 -0.97
CA ASN A 585 -36.02 -19.24 -1.93
C ASN A 585 -35.00 -20.39 -1.90
N ALA A 586 -34.28 -20.56 -0.78
CA ALA A 586 -33.26 -21.61 -0.61
C ALA A 586 -33.20 -22.15 0.83
N ASP A 587 -32.56 -23.30 1.02
CA ASP A 587 -32.55 -24.03 2.30
C ASP A 587 -31.68 -23.37 3.40
N GLN A 588 -30.70 -22.51 3.04
CA GLN A 588 -29.83 -21.75 3.98
C GLN A 588 -29.41 -20.37 3.40
N LEU A 589 -29.28 -19.33 4.26
CA LEU A 589 -29.74 -17.95 3.95
C LEU A 589 -28.73 -16.82 4.17
N ASP A 590 -27.45 -17.06 3.92
CA ASP A 590 -26.42 -16.08 4.33
C ASP A 590 -25.94 -15.17 3.20
N TYR A 591 -26.16 -15.54 1.93
CA TYR A 591 -25.69 -14.77 0.77
C TYR A 591 -26.83 -14.56 -0.24
N LEU A 592 -26.99 -13.33 -0.73
CA LEU A 592 -28.02 -12.94 -1.67
C LEU A 592 -27.37 -12.46 -2.97
N MET A 593 -27.79 -13.03 -4.11
CA MET A 593 -27.42 -12.56 -5.45
C MET A 593 -28.66 -11.99 -6.13
N VAL A 594 -28.55 -10.79 -6.71
CA VAL A 594 -29.66 -10.08 -7.37
C VAL A 594 -29.22 -9.52 -8.72
N TYR A 595 -30.03 -9.73 -9.75
CA TYR A 595 -29.93 -9.13 -11.07
C TYR A 595 -31.06 -8.14 -11.29
N LEU A 596 -30.72 -7.00 -11.89
CA LEU A 596 -31.59 -5.86 -12.15
C LEU A 596 -31.63 -5.60 -13.66
N VAL A 597 -32.81 -5.74 -14.26
CA VAL A 597 -33.03 -5.48 -15.69
C VAL A 597 -34.12 -4.43 -15.85
N PRO A 598 -33.81 -3.20 -16.29
CA PRO A 598 -34.82 -2.18 -16.54
C PRO A 598 -35.58 -2.46 -17.84
N LYS A 599 -36.89 -2.19 -17.81
CA LYS A 599 -37.77 -2.05 -18.96
C LYS A 599 -38.18 -0.59 -19.04
N ALA A 600 -37.36 0.23 -19.70
CA ALA A 600 -37.56 1.68 -19.75
C ALA A 600 -38.02 2.15 -21.14
N GLU A 601 -39.01 3.03 -21.14
CA GLU A 601 -39.51 3.79 -22.29
C GLU A 601 -39.17 5.27 -22.06
N LEU A 602 -38.03 5.72 -22.60
CA LEU A 602 -37.49 7.08 -22.39
C LEU A 602 -37.94 8.05 -23.49
N ASN A 603 -38.30 9.28 -23.10
CA ASN A 603 -38.98 10.25 -23.96
C ASN A 603 -38.11 10.80 -25.11
N GLY A 604 -36.78 10.78 -24.99
CA GLY A 604 -35.85 11.36 -25.98
C GLY A 604 -35.22 10.36 -26.96
N GLY A 605 -35.74 9.15 -27.07
CA GLY A 605 -35.29 8.15 -28.06
C GLY A 605 -33.86 7.64 -27.83
N GLU A 606 -33.14 7.33 -28.91
CA GLU A 606 -31.87 6.56 -28.87
C GLU A 606 -30.68 7.21 -28.13
N ARG A 607 -30.79 8.48 -27.72
CA ARG A 607 -29.72 9.23 -27.02
C ARG A 607 -29.95 9.34 -25.51
N GLU A 608 -31.09 8.89 -24.99
CA GLU A 608 -31.35 8.96 -23.55
C GLU A 608 -30.87 7.73 -22.80
N GLN A 609 -30.41 7.98 -21.57
CA GLN A 609 -29.87 6.98 -20.67
C GLN A 609 -30.71 6.96 -19.39
N LEU A 610 -30.81 5.78 -18.80
CA LEU A 610 -31.33 5.59 -17.45
C LEU A 610 -30.14 5.48 -16.50
N TYR A 611 -30.20 6.21 -15.38
CA TYR A 611 -29.15 6.23 -14.36
C TYR A 611 -29.68 5.62 -13.08
N LEU A 612 -29.04 4.56 -12.58
CA LEU A 612 -29.31 3.96 -11.28
C LEU A 612 -28.23 4.45 -10.29
N LEU A 613 -28.63 5.23 -9.29
CA LEU A 613 -27.71 5.89 -8.36
C LEU A 613 -27.43 5.04 -7.13
N MET A 614 -28.37 4.21 -6.70
CA MET A 614 -28.19 3.32 -5.56
C MET A 614 -29.31 2.29 -5.50
N ALA A 615 -29.05 1.19 -4.79
CA ALA A 615 -30.07 0.26 -4.34
C ALA A 615 -30.03 0.18 -2.81
N GLU A 616 -31.17 -0.04 -2.20
CA GLU A 616 -31.32 -0.16 -0.75
C GLU A 616 -32.03 -1.46 -0.43
N LEU A 617 -31.44 -2.26 0.44
CA LEU A 617 -32.10 -3.41 1.06
C LEU A 617 -32.46 -3.06 2.49
N ARG A 618 -33.73 -3.18 2.84
CA ARG A 618 -34.23 -2.90 4.17
C ARG A 618 -34.92 -4.13 4.76
N TRP A 619 -34.55 -4.51 5.96
CA TRP A 619 -35.22 -5.56 6.70
C TRP A 619 -36.19 -4.93 7.69
N GLU A 620 -37.44 -5.35 7.67
CA GLU A 620 -38.40 -4.94 8.69
C GLU A 620 -38.14 -5.79 9.94
N VAL A 621 -37.76 -5.15 11.05
CA VAL A 621 -37.50 -5.79 12.35
C VAL A 621 -38.79 -5.93 13.16
#